data_AF-A0A2D9CAE2-F1
#
_entry.id   AF-A0A2D9CAE2-F1
#
_cell.length_a   1.000
_cell.length_b   1.000
_cell.length_c   1.000
_cell.angle_alpha   90.00
_cell.angle_beta   90.00
_cell.angle_gamma   90.00
#
_symmetry.space_group_name_H-M   'P 1'
#
loop_
_entity.id
_entity.type
_entity.pdbx_description
1 polymer ?
#
loop_
_entity_poly.entity_id
_entity_poly.type
_entity_poly.pdbx_seq_one_letter_code
_entity_poly.pdbx_strand_id
1 'polypeptide(L)'
;MSIQFGSSRFVFAPISWEPEVLAKLETHHIVGWSANATQRTQFGARMKQFLDAQAGCEVLVLHGRGILDLEGFCGQLERLIPTERLARSVDGAHGVASILRSSSESVHGASVRQRFFLWHDADVLLRSDPVLFESLVEVIAGVSAELEFGGDGNLLLQRGLYLGGRSLADYARNPESRFHSWEPDGPGVPFWSLVSGEDRPCTALCSIDTLLRD
;
A
#
# COMPACT_ATOMS: atom_id res chain seq x y z
N MET A 1 -44.22 -30.72 -22.23
CA MET A 1 -43.35 -29.53 -22.39
C MET A 1 -42.20 -29.72 -21.40
N SER A 2 -41.04 -30.18 -21.87
CA SER A 2 -39.89 -30.50 -21.01
C SER A 2 -38.90 -29.34 -21.10
N ILE A 3 -38.67 -28.65 -19.99
CA ILE A 3 -37.68 -27.57 -19.92
C ILE A 3 -36.32 -28.23 -19.71
N GLN A 4 -35.48 -28.20 -20.74
CA GLN A 4 -34.08 -28.60 -20.63
C GLN A 4 -33.31 -27.48 -19.95
N PHE A 5 -32.87 -27.71 -18.72
CA PHE A 5 -31.81 -26.91 -18.12
C PHE A 5 -30.51 -27.22 -18.88
N GLY A 6 -30.06 -26.26 -19.69
CA GLY A 6 -28.75 -26.31 -20.32
C GLY A 6 -27.67 -26.50 -19.26
N SER A 7 -26.78 -27.45 -19.49
CA SER A 7 -25.62 -27.69 -18.63
C SER A 7 -24.66 -26.51 -18.75
N SER A 8 -24.95 -25.41 -18.07
CA SER A 8 -23.91 -24.45 -17.72
C SER A 8 -23.00 -25.16 -16.73
N ARG A 9 -21.91 -25.73 -17.24
CA ARG A 9 -20.78 -26.10 -16.39
C ARG A 9 -20.26 -24.78 -15.83
N PHE A 10 -20.69 -24.43 -14.62
CA PHE A 10 -19.96 -23.49 -13.79
C PHE A 10 -18.60 -24.12 -13.52
N VAL A 11 -17.64 -23.84 -14.41
CA VAL A 11 -16.24 -24.08 -14.12
C VAL A 11 -15.88 -22.95 -13.16
N PHE A 12 -15.87 -23.24 -11.86
CA PHE A 12 -15.12 -22.39 -10.94
C PHE A 12 -13.69 -22.41 -11.44
N ALA A 13 -13.24 -21.28 -11.99
CA ALA A 13 -11.81 -21.10 -12.20
C ALA A 13 -11.11 -21.35 -10.84
N PRO A 14 -9.94 -21.99 -10.82
CA PRO A 14 -9.16 -22.09 -9.59
C PRO A 14 -9.09 -20.71 -8.96
N ILE A 15 -9.38 -20.66 -7.66
CA ILE A 15 -9.40 -19.42 -6.87
C ILE A 15 -8.09 -18.70 -7.18
N SER A 16 -8.19 -17.55 -7.83
CA SER A 16 -7.03 -16.72 -8.05
C SER A 16 -6.69 -16.08 -6.69
N TRP A 17 -5.42 -15.88 -6.38
CA TRP A 17 -4.96 -15.38 -5.08
C TRP A 17 -5.31 -13.89 -4.85
N GLU A 18 -5.68 -13.15 -5.89
CA GLU A 18 -5.94 -11.71 -5.82
C GLU A 18 -7.06 -11.31 -4.84
N PRO A 19 -8.24 -11.99 -4.79
CA PRO A 19 -9.28 -11.70 -3.81
C PRO A 19 -8.83 -11.97 -2.36
N GLU A 20 -7.98 -12.96 -2.12
CA GLU A 20 -7.43 -13.22 -0.78
C GLU A 20 -6.49 -12.09 -0.34
N VAL A 21 -5.66 -11.60 -1.26
CA VAL A 21 -4.79 -10.44 -1.02
C VAL A 21 -5.62 -9.19 -0.79
N LEU A 22 -6.70 -8.97 -1.55
CA LEU A 22 -7.63 -7.85 -1.32
C LEU A 22 -8.31 -7.93 0.06
N ALA A 23 -8.86 -9.09 0.42
CA ALA A 23 -9.46 -9.30 1.74
C ALA A 23 -8.45 -9.03 2.87
N LYS A 24 -7.17 -9.36 2.65
CA LYS A 24 -6.11 -9.03 3.60
C LYS A 24 -5.81 -7.52 3.62
N LEU A 25 -5.79 -6.86 2.46
CA LEU A 25 -5.59 -5.42 2.34
C LEU A 25 -6.65 -4.63 3.11
N GLU A 26 -7.89 -5.11 3.21
CA GLU A 26 -8.95 -4.44 3.98
C GLU A 26 -8.53 -4.07 5.42
N THR A 27 -7.65 -4.88 6.03
CA THR A 27 -7.21 -4.69 7.42
C THR A 27 -5.70 -4.52 7.58
N HIS A 28 -4.90 -4.77 6.54
CA HIS A 28 -3.44 -4.76 6.65
C HIS A 28 -2.78 -4.06 5.47
N HIS A 29 -1.66 -3.38 5.73
CA HIS A 29 -0.63 -3.21 4.72
C HIS A 29 -0.02 -4.56 4.36
N ILE A 30 0.51 -4.71 3.15
CA ILE A 30 1.12 -5.97 2.72
C ILE A 30 2.54 -5.74 2.23
N VAL A 31 3.45 -6.58 2.71
CA VAL A 31 4.78 -6.75 2.14
C VAL A 31 4.78 -8.03 1.32
N GLY A 32 4.85 -7.90 0.00
CA GLY A 32 4.99 -9.02 -0.93
C GLY A 32 6.44 -9.21 -1.32
N TRP A 33 6.97 -10.43 -1.16
CA TRP A 33 8.36 -10.69 -1.52
C TRP A 33 8.54 -11.93 -2.41
N SER A 34 9.55 -11.85 -3.27
CA SER A 34 10.07 -12.98 -4.05
C SER A 34 11.52 -12.70 -4.44
N ALA A 35 12.35 -13.73 -4.43
CA ALA A 35 13.72 -13.63 -4.97
C ALA A 35 13.72 -13.41 -6.50
N ASN A 36 12.64 -13.77 -7.19
CA ASN A 36 12.50 -13.69 -8.63
C ASN A 36 11.84 -12.38 -9.07
N ALA A 37 12.60 -11.52 -9.74
CA ALA A 37 12.10 -10.23 -10.23
C ALA A 37 10.92 -10.34 -11.20
N THR A 38 10.86 -11.40 -12.01
CA THR A 38 9.75 -11.65 -12.92
C THR A 38 8.47 -11.94 -12.17
N GLN A 39 8.53 -12.75 -11.11
CA GLN A 39 7.36 -13.06 -10.26
C GLN A 39 6.86 -11.82 -9.54
N ARG A 40 7.75 -10.96 -9.01
CA ARG A 40 7.36 -9.67 -8.42
C ARG A 40 6.65 -8.76 -9.42
N THR A 41 7.17 -8.69 -10.64
CA THR A 41 6.59 -7.86 -11.72
C THR A 41 5.21 -8.39 -12.10
N GLN A 42 5.07 -9.71 -12.32
CA GLN A 42 3.81 -10.35 -12.65
C GLN A 42 2.77 -10.18 -11.55
N PHE A 43 3.17 -10.37 -10.28
CA PHE A 43 2.31 -10.17 -9.12
C PHE A 43 1.76 -8.75 -9.06
N GLY A 44 2.63 -7.74 -9.10
CA GLY A 44 2.18 -6.35 -9.01
C GLY A 44 1.34 -5.92 -10.23
N ALA A 45 1.67 -6.38 -11.44
CA ALA A 45 0.86 -6.10 -12.63
C ALA A 45 -0.55 -6.72 -12.52
N ARG A 46 -0.66 -7.97 -12.05
CA ARG A 46 -1.94 -8.64 -11.82
C ARG A 46 -2.74 -7.97 -10.71
N MET A 47 -2.10 -7.62 -9.59
CA MET A 47 -2.77 -6.88 -8.51
C MET A 47 -3.28 -5.53 -8.98
N LYS A 48 -2.48 -4.75 -9.72
CA LYS A 48 -2.93 -3.47 -10.26
C LYS A 48 -4.17 -3.66 -11.13
N GLN A 49 -4.12 -4.58 -12.08
CA GLN A 49 -5.25 -4.86 -12.97
C GLN A 49 -6.51 -5.29 -12.19
N PHE A 50 -6.34 -6.14 -11.18
CA PHE A 50 -7.45 -6.62 -10.35
C PHE A 50 -8.07 -5.51 -9.50
N LEU A 51 -7.24 -4.66 -8.87
CA LEU A 51 -7.69 -3.55 -8.02
C LEU A 51 -8.33 -2.42 -8.84
N ASP A 52 -7.78 -2.09 -10.01
CA ASP A 52 -8.36 -1.09 -10.93
C ASP A 52 -9.76 -1.50 -11.43
N ALA A 53 -10.06 -2.80 -11.47
CA ALA A 53 -11.37 -3.30 -11.85
C ALA A 53 -12.42 -3.18 -10.73
N GLN A 54 -12.00 -2.85 -9.50
CA GLN A 54 -12.91 -2.70 -8.36
C GLN A 54 -13.51 -1.28 -8.33
N ALA A 55 -14.82 -1.20 -8.13
CA ALA A 55 -15.50 0.08 -8.05
C ALA A 55 -15.05 0.89 -6.82
N GLY A 56 -14.72 2.17 -7.01
CA GLY A 56 -14.30 3.06 -5.93
C GLY A 56 -12.88 2.83 -5.43
N CYS A 57 -12.06 2.05 -6.14
CA CYS A 57 -10.64 1.86 -5.87
C CYS A 57 -9.78 2.82 -6.70
N GLU A 58 -8.77 3.39 -6.05
CA GLU A 58 -7.69 4.14 -6.68
C GLU A 58 -6.36 3.39 -6.43
N VAL A 59 -5.61 3.09 -7.49
CA VAL A 59 -4.33 2.39 -7.39
C VAL A 59 -3.20 3.29 -7.84
N LEU A 60 -2.33 3.66 -6.90
CA LEU A 60 -1.20 4.55 -7.14
C LEU A 60 0.09 3.72 -7.19
N VAL A 61 0.71 3.66 -8.36
CA VAL A 61 1.88 2.79 -8.60
C VAL A 61 3.17 3.58 -8.44
N LEU A 62 3.99 3.17 -7.49
CA LEU A 62 5.34 3.70 -7.25
C LEU A 62 6.38 2.73 -7.80
N HIS A 63 7.29 3.23 -8.64
CA HIS A 63 8.38 2.47 -9.24
C HIS A 63 9.69 2.71 -8.47
N GLY A 64 9.99 1.82 -7.51
CA GLY A 64 11.11 1.96 -6.57
C GLY A 64 12.49 2.07 -7.19
N ARG A 65 12.71 1.57 -8.42
CA ARG A 65 13.97 1.77 -9.14
C ARG A 65 14.31 3.25 -9.39
N GLY A 66 13.29 4.11 -9.44
CA GLY A 66 13.44 5.56 -9.59
C GLY A 66 13.31 6.34 -8.28
N ILE A 67 13.29 5.65 -7.13
CA ILE A 67 13.13 6.26 -5.80
C ILE A 67 14.38 5.91 -5.00
N LEU A 68 15.39 6.78 -5.07
CA LEU A 68 16.66 6.64 -4.34
C LEU A 68 16.78 7.63 -3.17
N ASP A 69 15.96 8.68 -3.21
CA ASP A 69 15.90 9.79 -2.27
C ASP A 69 14.47 10.35 -2.23
N LEU A 70 14.28 11.40 -1.42
CA LEU A 70 12.98 12.02 -1.20
C LEU A 70 12.50 12.77 -2.47
N GLU A 71 13.42 13.32 -3.26
CA GLU A 71 13.10 13.98 -4.53
C GLU A 71 12.48 12.98 -5.51
N GLY A 72 13.09 11.80 -5.67
CA GLY A 72 12.58 10.73 -6.51
C GLY A 72 11.21 10.22 -6.07
N PHE A 73 10.99 10.06 -4.75
CA PHE A 73 9.69 9.68 -4.21
C PHE A 73 8.62 10.72 -4.53
N CYS A 74 8.89 11.98 -4.16
CA CYS A 74 7.95 13.08 -4.33
C CYS A 74 7.64 13.35 -5.82
N GLY A 75 8.63 13.23 -6.71
CA GLY A 75 8.43 13.36 -8.15
C GLY A 75 7.56 12.25 -8.77
N GLN A 76 7.45 11.07 -8.13
CA GLN A 76 6.41 10.10 -8.51
C GLN A 76 5.05 10.48 -7.92
N LEU A 77 5.03 10.89 -6.65
CA LEU A 77 3.79 11.23 -5.94
C LEU A 77 3.03 12.39 -6.62
N GLU A 78 3.73 13.43 -7.08
CA GLU A 78 3.14 14.56 -7.83
C GLU A 78 2.42 14.15 -9.11
N ARG A 79 2.84 13.05 -9.73
CA ARG A 79 2.22 12.52 -10.95
C ARG A 79 1.01 11.63 -10.66
N LEU A 80 0.92 11.14 -9.42
CA LEU A 80 -0.10 10.20 -8.98
C LEU A 80 -1.25 10.89 -8.25
N ILE A 81 -0.95 11.92 -7.47
CA ILE A 81 -1.94 12.67 -6.68
C ILE A 81 -1.92 14.12 -7.16
N PRO A 82 -3.04 14.63 -7.71
CA PRO A 82 -3.17 16.04 -8.05
C PRO A 82 -2.90 16.91 -6.82
N THR A 83 -1.88 17.75 -6.89
CA THR A 83 -1.53 18.71 -5.83
C THR A 83 -0.99 19.99 -6.46
N GLU A 84 -1.30 21.14 -5.86
CA GLU A 84 -0.72 22.43 -6.27
C GLU A 84 0.74 22.55 -5.85
N ARG A 85 1.10 21.92 -4.72
CA ARG A 85 2.45 22.02 -4.13
C ARG A 85 2.75 20.79 -3.29
N LEU A 86 3.89 20.15 -3.55
CA LEU A 86 4.48 19.14 -2.68
C LEU A 86 5.86 19.62 -2.23
N ALA A 87 6.00 19.89 -0.94
CA ALA A 87 7.29 20.14 -0.31
C ALA A 87 8.09 18.84 -0.25
N ARG A 88 9.42 18.94 -0.43
CA ARG A 88 10.35 17.80 -0.28
C ARG A 88 10.65 17.56 1.19
N SER A 89 9.60 17.24 1.93
CA SER A 89 9.63 16.87 3.34
C SER A 89 8.63 15.75 3.58
N VAL A 90 8.97 14.85 4.50
CA VAL A 90 8.06 13.77 4.90
C VAL A 90 6.85 14.36 5.63
N ASP A 91 7.11 15.28 6.56
CA ASP A 91 6.10 15.98 7.36
C ASP A 91 5.98 17.48 7.01
N GLY A 92 5.07 18.16 7.71
CA GLY A 92 4.84 19.60 7.61
C GLY A 92 3.78 19.97 6.56
N ALA A 93 3.51 21.27 6.47
CA ALA A 93 2.56 21.80 5.50
C ALA A 93 3.03 21.47 4.08
N HIS A 94 2.16 20.82 3.29
CA HIS A 94 2.46 20.32 1.95
C HIS A 94 3.53 19.23 1.87
N GLY A 95 3.96 18.62 2.98
CA GLY A 95 4.83 17.44 2.96
C GLY A 95 4.08 16.18 2.51
N VAL A 96 4.79 15.06 2.41
CA VAL A 96 4.22 13.75 1.99
C VAL A 96 2.98 13.41 2.82
N ALA A 97 3.05 13.49 4.15
CA ALA A 97 1.92 13.19 5.03
C ALA A 97 0.69 14.05 4.73
N SER A 98 0.88 15.34 4.41
CA SER A 98 -0.22 16.25 4.05
C SER A 98 -0.86 15.86 2.71
N ILE A 99 -0.06 15.41 1.74
CA ILE A 99 -0.57 15.00 0.43
C ILE A 99 -1.28 13.66 0.51
N LEU A 100 -0.80 12.71 1.31
CA LEU A 100 -1.47 11.42 1.51
C LEU A 100 -2.87 11.57 2.14
N ARG A 101 -3.04 12.55 3.04
CA ARG A 101 -4.36 12.90 3.62
C ARG A 101 -5.34 13.48 2.61
N SER A 102 -4.85 14.01 1.49
CA SER A 102 -5.74 14.66 0.52
C SER A 102 -6.69 13.65 -0.12
N SER A 103 -7.98 13.96 -0.07
CA SER A 103 -9.00 13.19 -0.78
C SER A 103 -8.94 13.56 -2.25
N SER A 104 -8.77 12.57 -3.12
CA SER A 104 -8.92 12.79 -4.55
C SER A 104 -10.41 12.74 -4.88
N GLU A 105 -11.01 13.89 -5.18
CA GLU A 105 -12.27 13.91 -5.91
C GLU A 105 -12.00 13.24 -7.27
N SER A 106 -12.65 12.11 -7.56
CA SER A 106 -12.47 11.52 -8.89
C SER A 106 -13.01 12.49 -9.93
N VAL A 107 -12.31 12.58 -11.06
CA VAL A 107 -12.66 13.42 -12.23
C VAL A 107 -14.09 13.15 -12.74
N HIS A 108 -14.72 12.04 -12.33
CA HIS A 108 -16.05 11.61 -12.74
C HIS A 108 -17.10 11.62 -11.60
N GLY A 109 -16.81 12.22 -10.45
CA GLY A 109 -17.78 12.39 -9.35
C GLY A 109 -18.08 11.12 -8.54
N ALA A 110 -17.37 10.01 -8.78
CA ALA A 110 -17.39 8.84 -7.89
C ALA A 110 -16.46 9.09 -6.69
N SER A 111 -16.93 8.89 -5.46
CA SER A 111 -16.05 8.99 -4.30
C SER A 111 -15.07 7.81 -4.27
N VAL A 112 -13.77 8.11 -4.17
CA VAL A 112 -12.76 7.08 -3.89
C VAL A 112 -13.01 6.59 -2.47
N ARG A 113 -13.23 5.28 -2.32
CA ARG A 113 -13.44 4.62 -1.02
C ARG A 113 -12.20 3.88 -0.56
N GLN A 114 -11.38 3.41 -1.51
CA GLN A 114 -10.17 2.67 -1.22
C GLN A 114 -9.02 3.21 -2.07
N ARG A 115 -7.87 3.45 -1.44
CA ARG A 115 -6.63 3.88 -2.10
C ARG A 115 -5.52 2.88 -1.79
N PHE A 116 -4.91 2.32 -2.82
CA PHE A 116 -3.82 1.36 -2.71
C PHE A 116 -2.53 1.93 -3.29
N PHE A 117 -1.48 2.03 -2.47
CA PHE A 117 -0.13 2.31 -2.93
C PHE A 117 0.56 1.00 -3.30
N LEU A 118 0.79 0.77 -4.59
CA LEU A 118 1.56 -0.37 -5.08
C LEU A 118 3.01 0.05 -5.32
N TRP A 119 3.89 -0.23 -4.37
CA TRP A 119 5.30 0.15 -4.44
C TRP A 119 6.17 -1.01 -4.93
N HIS A 120 6.51 -0.99 -6.22
CA HIS A 120 7.41 -1.96 -6.84
C HIS A 120 8.87 -1.72 -6.45
N ASP A 121 9.64 -2.80 -6.26
CA ASP A 121 11.07 -2.76 -5.93
C ASP A 121 11.35 -1.79 -4.74
N ALA A 122 10.49 -1.83 -3.72
CA ALA A 122 10.56 -0.96 -2.54
C ALA A 122 11.86 -1.18 -1.73
N ASP A 123 12.44 -2.38 -1.86
CA ASP A 123 13.77 -2.71 -1.32
C ASP A 123 14.92 -1.89 -1.90
N VAL A 124 14.71 -1.19 -3.01
CA VAL A 124 15.72 -0.28 -3.58
C VAL A 124 16.00 0.86 -2.61
N LEU A 125 14.96 1.60 -2.18
CA LEU A 125 15.13 2.71 -1.26
C LEU A 125 15.62 2.22 0.10
N LEU A 126 15.06 1.11 0.60
CA LEU A 126 15.52 0.48 1.85
C LEU A 126 17.03 0.23 1.86
N ARG A 127 17.64 -0.12 0.72
CA ARG A 127 19.09 -0.33 0.63
C ARG A 127 19.89 0.95 0.44
N SER A 128 19.35 1.95 -0.26
CA SER A 128 20.08 3.20 -0.54
C SER A 128 20.01 4.19 0.62
N ASP A 129 18.84 4.33 1.23
CA ASP A 129 18.56 5.21 2.36
C ASP A 129 17.50 4.55 3.28
N PRO A 130 17.95 3.69 4.22
CA PRO A 130 17.04 3.00 5.14
C PRO A 130 16.22 3.95 6.00
N VAL A 131 16.80 5.08 6.41
CA VAL A 131 16.14 6.06 7.29
C VAL A 131 14.98 6.71 6.54
N LEU A 132 15.20 7.14 5.31
CA LEU A 132 14.12 7.68 4.50
C LEU A 132 13.05 6.64 4.18
N PHE A 133 13.44 5.40 3.87
CA PHE A 133 12.49 4.31 3.66
C PHE A 133 11.58 4.12 4.89
N GLU A 134 12.18 4.13 6.08
CA GLU A 134 11.48 4.02 7.36
C GLU A 134 10.48 5.13 7.57
N SER A 135 10.90 6.38 7.40
CA SER A 135 10.01 7.54 7.54
C SER A 135 8.84 7.50 6.55
N LEU A 136 9.07 7.05 5.31
CA LEU A 136 8.02 6.96 4.30
C LEU A 136 7.03 5.82 4.56
N VAL A 137 7.52 4.64 4.96
CA VAL A 137 6.65 3.51 5.36
C VAL A 137 5.79 3.90 6.55
N GLU A 138 6.41 4.52 7.56
CA GLU A 138 5.71 5.00 8.75
C GLU A 138 4.64 6.02 8.40
N VAL A 139 4.96 7.05 7.59
CA VAL A 139 3.97 8.05 7.20
C VAL A 139 2.83 7.46 6.37
N ILE A 140 3.11 6.53 5.46
CA ILE A 140 2.03 5.85 4.71
C ILE A 140 1.12 5.08 5.67
N ALA A 141 1.68 4.31 6.60
CA ALA A 141 0.90 3.53 7.55
C ALA A 141 0.15 4.40 8.57
N GLY A 142 0.79 5.44 9.07
CA GLY A 142 0.22 6.39 10.01
C GLY A 142 -0.94 7.17 9.42
N VAL A 143 -0.78 7.76 8.23
CA VAL A 143 -1.88 8.46 7.54
C VAL A 143 -3.00 7.49 7.20
N SER A 144 -2.67 6.25 6.81
CA SER A 144 -3.67 5.20 6.59
C SER A 144 -4.54 4.95 7.83
N ALA A 145 -3.92 4.82 9.01
CA ALA A 145 -4.64 4.57 10.25
C ALA A 145 -5.42 5.82 10.72
N GLU A 146 -4.86 7.02 10.55
CA GLU A 146 -5.56 8.30 10.82
C GLU A 146 -6.84 8.44 9.98
N LEU A 147 -6.76 8.16 8.68
CA LEU A 147 -7.91 8.26 7.78
C LEU A 147 -9.02 7.24 8.09
N GLU A 148 -8.65 6.09 8.64
CA GLU A 148 -9.59 5.02 8.98
C GLU A 148 -10.29 5.26 10.33
N PHE A 149 -9.55 5.69 11.35
CA PHE A 149 -10.05 5.76 12.73
C PHE A 149 -10.26 7.18 13.25
N GLY A 150 -9.61 8.18 12.67
CA GLY A 150 -9.63 9.58 13.14
C GLY A 150 -10.48 10.55 12.31
N GLY A 151 -11.02 10.13 11.16
CA GLY A 151 -11.71 11.02 10.22
C GLY A 151 -13.18 11.34 10.56
N ASP A 152 -13.61 12.57 10.21
CA ASP A 152 -14.99 13.11 10.39
C ASP A 152 -16.03 12.51 9.41
N GLY A 153 -16.01 11.20 9.17
CA GLY A 153 -17.08 10.47 8.45
C GLY A 153 -16.86 10.23 6.95
N ASN A 154 -15.75 10.66 6.36
CA ASN A 154 -15.30 10.19 5.04
C ASN A 154 -14.33 9.01 5.21
N LEU A 155 -14.88 7.80 5.26
CA LEU A 155 -14.10 6.55 5.36
C LEU A 155 -13.34 6.30 4.04
N LEU A 156 -12.11 6.82 3.95
CA LEU A 156 -11.15 6.43 2.92
C LEU A 156 -10.24 5.35 3.50
N LEU A 157 -10.38 4.13 3.01
CA LEU A 157 -9.45 3.06 3.33
C LEU A 157 -8.17 3.24 2.51
N GLN A 158 -7.05 3.55 3.16
CA GLN A 158 -5.75 3.64 2.48
C GLN A 158 -4.83 2.50 2.91
N ARG A 159 -4.15 1.84 1.95
CA ARG A 159 -3.22 0.73 2.25
C ARG A 159 -2.01 0.73 1.33
N GLY A 160 -0.90 0.20 1.85
CA GLY A 160 0.36 0.02 1.11
C GLY A 160 0.60 -1.45 0.79
N LEU A 161 0.99 -1.71 -0.46
CA LEU A 161 1.46 -3.00 -0.96
C LEU A 161 2.91 -2.82 -1.44
N TYR A 162 3.86 -3.20 -0.59
CA TYR A 162 5.29 -3.04 -0.79
C TYR A 162 5.86 -4.31 -1.41
N LEU A 163 6.39 -4.23 -2.63
CA LEU A 163 6.95 -5.37 -3.34
C LEU A 163 8.47 -5.29 -3.40
N GLY A 164 9.16 -6.35 -3.03
CA GLY A 164 10.62 -6.34 -3.03
C GLY A 164 11.28 -7.70 -2.95
N GLY A 165 12.61 -7.68 -3.05
CA GLY A 165 13.44 -8.87 -2.86
C GLY A 165 13.57 -9.31 -1.41
N ARG A 166 14.55 -10.17 -1.17
CA ARG A 166 14.80 -10.76 0.16
C ARG A 166 15.08 -9.73 1.26
N SER A 167 15.77 -8.63 0.93
CA SER A 167 16.05 -7.59 1.92
C SER A 167 14.78 -6.93 2.50
N LEU A 168 13.73 -6.76 1.68
CA LEU A 168 12.44 -6.27 2.19
C LEU A 168 11.76 -7.30 3.10
N ALA A 169 11.85 -8.58 2.74
CA ALA A 169 11.30 -9.67 3.55
C ALA A 169 12.01 -9.77 4.91
N ASP A 170 13.32 -9.65 4.93
CA ASP A 170 14.12 -9.70 6.16
C ASP A 170 13.83 -8.48 7.04
N TYR A 171 13.71 -7.30 6.43
CA TYR A 171 13.27 -6.08 7.12
C TYR A 171 11.87 -6.23 7.72
N ALA A 172 10.89 -6.72 6.94
CA ALA A 172 9.53 -6.94 7.41
C ALA A 172 9.36 -8.08 8.42
N ARG A 173 10.38 -8.92 8.63
CA ARG A 173 10.42 -9.90 9.74
C ARG A 173 11.02 -9.32 11.01
N ASN A 174 11.77 -8.21 10.91
CA ASN A 174 12.35 -7.56 12.08
C ASN A 174 11.24 -6.90 12.91
N PRO A 175 11.03 -7.29 14.18
CA PRO A 175 10.04 -6.66 15.05
C PRO A 175 10.30 -5.17 15.30
N GLU A 176 11.53 -4.70 15.11
CA GLU A 176 11.90 -3.29 15.28
C GLU A 176 11.65 -2.45 14.02
N SER A 177 11.27 -3.07 12.90
CA SER A 177 10.98 -2.33 11.66
C SER A 177 9.72 -1.47 11.77
N ARG A 178 9.64 -0.43 10.92
CA ARG A 178 8.45 0.44 10.80
C ARG A 178 7.21 -0.26 10.26
N PHE A 179 7.30 -1.55 9.93
CA PHE A 179 6.14 -2.39 9.66
C PHE A 179 5.47 -2.95 10.92
N HIS A 180 6.17 -2.94 12.07
CA HIS A 180 5.72 -3.54 13.33
C HIS A 180 5.76 -2.58 14.53
N SER A 181 6.38 -1.41 14.39
CA SER A 181 6.47 -0.41 15.45
C SER A 181 6.45 1.01 14.88
N TRP A 182 5.88 1.95 15.63
CA TRP A 182 5.99 3.39 15.37
C TRP A 182 7.33 3.94 15.85
N GLU A 183 7.85 4.96 15.20
CA GLU A 183 9.07 5.66 15.61
C GLU A 183 8.82 6.39 16.93
N PRO A 184 9.73 6.28 17.91
CA PRO A 184 9.63 7.08 19.13
C PRO A 184 9.87 8.57 18.83
N ASP A 185 8.90 9.41 19.14
CA ASP A 185 8.94 10.87 18.95
C ASP A 185 9.31 11.64 20.23
N GLY A 186 9.75 10.93 21.27
CA GLY A 186 10.18 11.50 22.54
C GLY A 186 9.74 10.65 23.74
N PRO A 187 9.72 11.25 24.95
CA PRO A 187 9.17 10.58 26.12
C PRO A 187 7.64 10.52 26.02
N GLY A 188 7.09 9.35 25.65
CA GLY A 188 5.64 9.17 25.59
C GLY A 188 5.18 8.03 24.69
N VAL A 189 3.90 8.09 24.33
CA VAL A 189 3.28 7.23 23.32
C VAL A 189 3.61 7.82 21.95
N PRO A 190 4.06 7.01 20.96
CA PRO A 190 4.36 7.49 19.61
C PRO A 190 3.22 8.30 18.98
N PHE A 191 3.54 9.36 18.25
CA PHE A 191 2.58 10.22 17.55
C PHE A 191 1.46 9.45 16.85
N TRP A 192 1.81 8.49 15.99
CA TRP A 192 0.83 7.74 15.21
C TRP A 192 -0.08 6.87 16.07
N SER A 193 0.41 6.35 17.19
CA SER A 193 -0.41 5.62 18.14
C SER A 193 -1.43 6.53 18.82
N LEU A 194 -1.03 7.75 19.18
CA LEU A 194 -1.94 8.74 19.76
C LEU A 194 -3.03 9.18 18.77
N VAL A 195 -2.66 9.41 17.51
CA VAL A 195 -3.57 9.94 16.47
C VAL A 195 -4.51 8.88 15.92
N SER A 196 -4.02 7.66 15.69
CA SER A 196 -4.82 6.58 15.11
C SER A 196 -5.51 5.68 16.13
N GLY A 197 -5.03 5.66 17.38
CA GLY A 197 -5.42 4.67 18.38
C GLY A 197 -4.82 3.28 18.15
N GLU A 198 -3.99 3.07 17.12
CA GLU A 198 -3.28 1.81 16.91
C GLU A 198 -1.96 1.75 17.69
N ASP A 199 -1.74 0.70 18.48
CA ASP A 199 -0.47 0.50 19.18
C ASP A 199 0.73 0.33 18.23
N ARG A 200 0.47 -0.17 17.01
CA ARG A 200 1.47 -0.46 15.98
C ARG A 200 0.85 -0.57 14.59
N PRO A 201 1.63 -0.42 13.50
CA PRO A 201 1.13 -0.64 12.15
C PRO A 201 0.63 -2.08 11.92
N CYS A 202 -0.53 -2.23 11.28
CA CYS A 202 -1.03 -3.53 10.84
C CYS A 202 -0.41 -3.95 9.49
N THR A 203 0.72 -4.65 9.50
CA THR A 203 1.38 -5.15 8.27
C THR A 203 1.43 -6.68 8.22
N ALA A 204 1.10 -7.26 7.06
CA ALA A 204 1.24 -8.69 6.78
C ALA A 204 2.36 -8.96 5.76
N LEU A 205 3.10 -10.06 5.95
CA LEU A 205 4.14 -10.52 5.04
C LEU A 205 3.62 -11.70 4.20
N CYS A 206 3.73 -11.63 2.88
CA CYS A 206 3.34 -12.73 1.98
C CYS A 206 4.47 -13.12 1.00
N SER A 207 4.55 -14.42 0.73
CA SER A 207 5.45 -15.00 -0.29
C SER A 207 4.74 -14.98 -1.64
N ILE A 208 5.20 -14.16 -2.58
CA ILE A 208 4.66 -14.10 -3.94
C ILE A 208 4.84 -15.44 -4.64
N ASP A 209 5.94 -16.15 -4.37
CA ASP A 209 6.23 -17.44 -4.99
C ASP A 209 5.23 -18.52 -4.59
N THR A 210 4.63 -18.38 -3.40
CA THR A 210 3.58 -19.28 -2.92
C THR A 210 2.26 -18.95 -3.60
N LEU A 211 1.87 -17.67 -3.58
CA LEU A 211 0.60 -17.22 -4.16
C LEU A 211 0.50 -17.48 -5.67
N LEU A 212 1.61 -17.40 -6.40
CA LEU A 212 1.62 -17.65 -7.85
C LEU A 212 1.66 -19.13 -8.25
N ARG A 213 1.83 -20.05 -7.30
CA ARG A 213 1.83 -21.51 -7.57
C ARG A 213 0.43 -22.12 -7.47
N ASP A 214 -0.45 -21.46 -6.72
CA ASP A 214 -1.85 -21.82 -6.54
C ASP A 214 -2.71 -21.22 -7.68
#